data_AF-A0A9E6BDM5-F1
#
_entry.id   AF-A0A9E6BDM5-F1
#
_cell.length_a   1.000
_cell.length_b   1.000
_cell.length_c   1.000
_cell.angle_alpha   90.00
_cell.angle_beta   90.00
_cell.angle_gamma   90.00
#
_symmetry.space_group_name_H-M   'P 1'
#
loop_
_entity.id
_entity.type
_entity.pdbx_description
1 polymer ?
#
loop_
_entity_poly.entity_id
_entity_poly.type
_entity_poly.pdbx_seq_one_letter_code
_entity_poly.pdbx_strand_id
1 'polypeptide(L)'
;MENSLFRKSSLERIASPERLNEYIKITHPGVWSVLFACLALMIAVGFWAIYGNIPDTVRAKGIIFPQHGVTSVIPPAGGRINNMRVKAGDFVQIGQIIAVIPQEELIRRINELKNSPDPDEGQIAALRSEYERLSLIVAPVSGIVVSARAANETVSSSEVVATIVKLEKYADDKQIVCYVPVSTARKLREGMEVQVSPDFAPREEYGFMYGHITSIGSYPVSQSDVLAAVGSMQYAQELLPPENSVEVRVTLTIDPGSQNKIKWSSKKGESLALSIGTYCNLQIVTRNYKPYELIF
;
A
#
# COMPACT_ATOMS: atom_id res chain seq x y z
N MET A 1 -10.46 10.43 -111.24
CA MET A 1 -11.42 10.99 -110.28
C MET A 1 -12.03 9.84 -109.49
N GLU A 2 -11.77 9.87 -108.19
CA GLU A 2 -12.58 9.40 -107.05
C GLU A 2 -13.67 8.33 -107.26
N ASN A 3 -13.63 7.25 -106.47
CA ASN A 3 -14.28 7.29 -105.14
C ASN A 3 -13.95 6.06 -104.28
N SER A 4 -13.25 6.33 -103.17
CA SER A 4 -13.00 5.41 -102.06
C SER A 4 -14.25 5.29 -101.19
N LEU A 5 -15.06 4.26 -101.42
CA LEU A 5 -16.28 3.98 -100.65
C LEU A 5 -16.30 2.58 -100.02
N PHE A 6 -15.13 1.96 -99.83
CA PHE A 6 -15.01 0.79 -98.97
C PHE A 6 -14.46 1.20 -97.61
N ARG A 7 -15.41 1.37 -96.70
CA ARG A 7 -15.31 1.50 -95.24
C ARG A 7 -14.11 0.73 -94.66
N LYS A 8 -13.04 1.46 -94.38
CA LYS A 8 -11.82 0.99 -93.68
C LYS A 8 -12.08 0.41 -92.27
N SER A 9 -13.27 0.59 -91.70
CA SER A 9 -13.58 0.16 -90.33
C SER A 9 -13.87 -1.34 -90.13
N SER A 10 -13.80 -2.16 -91.18
CA SER A 10 -14.10 -3.60 -91.07
C SER A 10 -12.88 -4.51 -91.30
N LEU A 11 -11.76 -3.99 -91.83
CA LEU A 11 -10.55 -4.79 -92.09
C LEU A 11 -9.50 -4.75 -90.95
N GLU A 12 -9.59 -3.80 -90.02
CA GLU A 12 -8.68 -3.75 -88.85
C GLU A 12 -9.09 -4.68 -87.70
N ARG A 13 -10.22 -5.37 -87.79
CA ARG A 13 -10.72 -6.24 -86.70
C ARG A 13 -10.19 -7.68 -86.75
N ILE A 14 -9.44 -8.08 -87.77
CA ILE A 14 -9.15 -9.52 -88.02
C ILE A 14 -7.67 -9.91 -87.88
N ALA A 15 -6.75 -8.97 -87.64
CA ALA A 15 -5.33 -9.30 -87.47
C ALA A 15 -4.75 -8.64 -86.22
N SER A 16 -4.99 -9.24 -85.06
CA SER A 16 -3.97 -9.41 -84.00
C SER A 16 -4.61 -10.17 -82.83
N PRO A 17 -4.36 -11.49 -82.73
CA PRO A 17 -4.79 -12.31 -81.61
C PRO A 17 -4.01 -11.91 -80.35
N GLU A 18 -4.56 -12.20 -79.18
CA GLU A 18 -3.88 -12.09 -77.88
C GLU A 18 -3.55 -10.68 -77.38
N ARG A 19 -4.57 -10.00 -76.86
CA ARG A 19 -4.39 -9.30 -75.56
C ARG A 19 -4.48 -10.29 -74.39
N LEU A 20 -3.81 -11.44 -74.50
CA LEU A 20 -3.42 -12.23 -73.31
C LEU A 20 -2.16 -11.64 -72.64
N ASN A 21 -1.50 -10.69 -73.31
CA ASN A 21 -0.27 -10.04 -72.87
C ASN A 21 -0.45 -8.57 -72.46
N GLU A 22 -1.66 -8.15 -72.05
CA GLU A 22 -1.67 -7.21 -70.93
C GLU A 22 -1.18 -8.01 -69.72
N TYR A 23 0.15 -8.15 -69.63
CA TYR A 23 0.78 -8.27 -68.33
C TYR A 23 0.21 -7.08 -67.58
N ILE A 24 -0.80 -7.34 -66.75
CA ILE A 24 -1.04 -6.53 -65.58
C ILE A 24 0.38 -6.30 -65.07
N LYS A 25 0.86 -5.06 -65.08
CA LYS A 25 2.10 -4.69 -64.40
C LYS A 25 1.79 -4.86 -62.92
N ILE A 26 1.64 -6.11 -62.48
CA ILE A 26 1.42 -6.51 -61.11
C ILE A 26 2.75 -6.21 -60.48
N THR A 27 2.75 -5.24 -59.57
CA THR A 27 3.89 -4.70 -58.83
C THR A 27 4.67 -3.58 -59.53
N HIS A 28 4.13 -2.36 -59.45
CA HIS A 28 4.99 -1.17 -59.41
C HIS A 28 6.06 -1.36 -58.29
N PRO A 29 7.30 -0.87 -58.44
CA PRO A 29 8.35 -1.01 -57.42
C PRO A 29 7.94 -0.55 -56.02
N GLY A 30 7.03 0.43 -55.91
CA GLY A 30 6.44 0.89 -54.65
C GLY A 30 5.53 -0.13 -53.95
N VAL A 31 4.92 -1.07 -54.69
CA VAL A 31 4.12 -2.17 -54.10
C VAL A 31 5.02 -3.12 -53.32
N TRP A 32 6.24 -3.39 -53.83
CA TRP A 32 7.22 -4.22 -53.12
C TRP A 32 7.70 -3.57 -51.82
N SER A 33 7.88 -2.25 -51.78
CA SER A 33 8.21 -1.56 -50.54
C SER A 33 7.07 -1.63 -49.51
N VAL A 34 5.82 -1.51 -49.95
CA VAL A 34 4.65 -1.67 -49.05
C VAL A 34 4.58 -3.11 -48.54
N LEU A 35 4.82 -4.10 -49.41
CA LEU A 35 4.79 -5.52 -49.05
C LEU A 35 5.90 -5.89 -48.06
N PHE A 36 7.12 -5.35 -48.25
CA PHE A 36 8.20 -5.47 -47.28
C PHE A 36 7.90 -4.77 -45.96
N ALA A 37 7.31 -3.58 -45.99
CA ALA A 37 6.91 -2.88 -44.77
C ALA A 37 5.84 -3.68 -43.99
N CYS A 38 4.85 -4.25 -44.68
CA CYS A 38 3.86 -5.13 -44.07
C CYS A 38 4.50 -6.41 -43.50
N LEU A 39 5.43 -7.03 -44.23
CA LEU A 39 6.15 -8.22 -43.78
C LEU A 39 7.02 -7.91 -42.55
N ALA A 40 7.76 -6.81 -42.58
CA ALA A 40 8.58 -6.36 -41.45
C ALA A 40 7.73 -6.05 -40.22
N LEU A 41 6.56 -5.42 -40.40
CA LEU A 41 5.61 -5.18 -39.32
C LEU A 41 5.08 -6.48 -38.73
N MET A 42 4.73 -7.46 -39.57
CA MET A 42 4.25 -8.77 -39.12
C MET A 42 5.34 -9.55 -38.37
N ILE A 43 6.60 -9.48 -38.83
CA ILE A 43 7.75 -10.06 -38.11
C ILE A 43 7.97 -9.35 -36.78
N ALA A 44 7.87 -8.01 -36.73
CA ALA A 44 8.02 -7.25 -35.49
C ALA A 44 6.94 -7.59 -34.47
N VAL A 45 5.67 -7.71 -34.91
CA VAL A 45 4.56 -8.15 -34.06
C VAL A 45 4.75 -9.59 -33.61
N GLY A 46 5.17 -10.50 -34.49
CA GLY A 46 5.46 -11.89 -34.14
C GLY A 46 6.60 -12.01 -33.12
N PHE A 47 7.68 -11.26 -33.32
CA PHE A 47 8.80 -11.18 -32.39
C PHE A 47 8.34 -10.62 -31.04
N TRP A 48 7.60 -9.51 -31.02
CA TRP A 48 7.03 -8.97 -29.80
C TRP A 48 6.04 -9.93 -29.14
N ALA A 49 5.26 -10.72 -29.90
CA ALA A 49 4.35 -11.70 -29.34
C ALA A 49 5.05 -12.88 -28.65
N ILE A 50 6.22 -13.27 -29.15
CA ILE A 50 7.03 -14.37 -28.60
C ILE A 50 7.92 -13.92 -27.43
N TYR A 51 8.50 -12.72 -27.52
CA TYR A 51 9.47 -12.20 -26.57
C TYR A 51 8.91 -11.14 -25.61
N GLY A 52 7.73 -10.61 -25.89
CA GLY A 52 7.03 -9.69 -25.01
C GLY A 52 6.60 -10.39 -23.72
N ASN A 53 6.50 -9.61 -22.65
CA ASN A 53 5.95 -10.05 -21.38
C ASN A 53 4.85 -9.08 -20.97
N ILE A 54 3.67 -9.59 -20.69
CA ILE A 54 2.54 -8.83 -20.16
C ILE A 54 2.36 -9.28 -18.70
N PRO A 55 2.70 -8.44 -17.71
CA PRO A 55 2.52 -8.79 -16.31
C PRO A 55 1.02 -8.76 -15.96
N ASP A 56 0.53 -9.88 -15.43
CA ASP A 56 -0.79 -9.96 -14.80
C ASP A 56 -0.67 -9.40 -13.38
N THR A 57 -1.38 -8.30 -13.14
CA THR A 57 -1.27 -7.52 -11.91
C THR A 57 -2.58 -7.49 -11.17
N VAL A 58 -2.50 -7.78 -9.87
CA VAL A 58 -3.60 -7.57 -8.94
C VAL A 58 -3.43 -6.19 -8.32
N ARG A 59 -4.48 -5.37 -8.41
CA ARG A 59 -4.51 -4.07 -7.75
C ARG A 59 -5.12 -4.20 -6.36
N ALA A 60 -4.48 -3.54 -5.38
CA ALA A 60 -4.98 -3.45 -4.01
C ALA A 60 -4.71 -2.05 -3.45
N LYS A 61 -5.54 -1.62 -2.49
CA LYS A 61 -5.24 -0.46 -1.66
C LYS A 61 -4.60 -0.92 -0.36
N GLY A 62 -3.59 -0.20 0.08
CA GLY A 62 -2.88 -0.50 1.32
C GLY A 62 -2.48 0.77 2.06
N ILE A 63 -1.96 0.58 3.25
CA ILE A 63 -1.49 1.65 4.12
C ILE A 63 -0.09 1.33 4.62
N ILE A 64 0.78 2.34 4.68
CA ILE A 64 2.09 2.19 5.32
C ILE A 64 1.85 2.03 6.82
N PHE A 65 2.34 0.93 7.37
CA PHE A 65 2.14 0.52 8.74
C PHE A 65 3.41 -0.09 9.34
N PRO A 66 3.69 0.08 10.64
CA PRO A 66 4.78 -0.63 11.31
C PRO A 66 4.61 -2.15 11.28
N GLN A 67 5.73 -2.87 11.15
CA GLN A 67 5.77 -4.34 11.23
C GLN A 67 5.20 -4.89 12.54
N HIS A 68 5.48 -4.23 13.66
CA HIS A 68 5.10 -4.69 15.00
C HIS A 68 3.70 -4.27 15.45
N GLY A 69 2.89 -3.70 14.55
CA GLY A 69 1.53 -3.26 14.86
C GLY A 69 1.46 -2.10 15.85
N VAL A 70 0.31 -1.96 16.49
CA VAL A 70 0.06 -0.96 17.53
C VAL A 70 -0.01 -1.59 18.91
N THR A 71 0.44 -0.85 19.91
CA THR A 71 0.26 -1.16 21.32
C THR A 71 -0.75 -0.19 21.91
N SER A 72 -1.89 -0.71 22.34
CA SER A 72 -2.90 0.06 23.06
C SER A 72 -2.48 0.22 24.53
N VAL A 73 -2.54 1.45 25.03
CA VAL A 73 -2.28 1.78 26.42
C VAL A 73 -3.61 1.89 27.14
N ILE A 74 -3.85 0.96 28.06
CA ILE A 74 -5.05 0.87 28.88
C ILE A 74 -4.67 1.27 30.31
N PRO A 75 -5.46 2.11 30.99
CA PRO A 75 -5.12 2.56 32.32
C PRO A 75 -5.37 1.45 33.35
N PRO A 76 -4.51 1.29 34.37
CA PRO A 76 -4.70 0.28 35.42
C PRO A 76 -6.00 0.46 36.21
N ALA A 77 -6.44 1.71 36.36
CA ALA A 77 -7.66 2.09 37.05
C ALA A 77 -8.40 3.15 36.23
N GLY A 78 -9.74 3.10 36.28
CA GLY A 78 -10.57 4.13 35.68
C GLY A 78 -10.43 5.47 36.40
N GLY A 79 -10.79 6.56 35.72
CA GLY A 79 -10.77 7.90 36.28
C GLY A 79 -10.78 8.98 35.22
N ARG A 80 -10.71 10.24 35.65
CA ARG A 80 -10.63 11.39 34.75
C ARG A 80 -9.18 11.68 34.39
N ILE A 81 -8.89 11.79 33.11
CA ILE A 81 -7.57 12.20 32.61
C ILE A 81 -7.36 13.65 33.02
N ASN A 82 -6.41 13.91 33.93
CA ASN A 82 -6.11 15.28 34.36
C ASN A 82 -5.31 16.00 33.27
N ASN A 83 -4.17 15.43 32.88
CA ASN A 83 -3.32 15.96 31.81
C ASN A 83 -2.90 14.85 30.86
N MET A 84 -3.16 15.05 29.57
CA MET A 84 -2.56 14.29 28.48
C MET A 84 -1.29 15.01 28.02
N ARG A 85 -0.13 14.35 28.14
CA ARG A 85 1.19 14.93 27.83
C ARG A 85 1.66 14.66 26.40
N VAL A 86 0.90 13.90 25.63
CA VAL A 86 1.25 13.50 24.26
C VAL A 86 0.09 13.74 23.31
N LYS A 87 0.41 13.96 22.05
CA LYS A 87 -0.57 14.11 20.95
C LYS A 87 -0.27 13.09 19.87
N ALA A 88 -1.26 12.87 19.00
CA ALA A 88 -1.04 12.09 17.78
C ALA A 88 0.11 12.70 16.96
N GLY A 89 1.08 11.86 16.58
CA GLY A 89 2.30 12.24 15.89
C GLY A 89 3.55 12.36 16.79
N ASP A 90 3.40 12.43 18.11
CA ASP A 90 4.54 12.57 19.01
C ASP A 90 5.33 11.25 19.15
N PHE A 91 6.66 11.34 19.23
CA PHE A 91 7.50 10.21 19.58
C PHE A 91 7.61 10.07 21.11
N VAL A 92 7.42 8.86 21.61
CA VAL A 92 7.52 8.51 23.03
C VAL A 92 8.55 7.41 23.28
N GLN A 93 9.18 7.44 24.44
CA GLN A 93 10.10 6.39 24.91
C GLN A 93 9.42 5.47 25.92
N ILE A 94 9.86 4.22 26.00
CA ILE A 94 9.41 3.29 27.03
C ILE A 94 9.58 3.90 28.44
N GLY A 95 8.52 3.83 29.25
CA GLY A 95 8.47 4.43 30.58
C GLY A 95 8.18 5.94 30.61
N GLN A 96 8.08 6.62 29.47
CA GLN A 96 7.70 8.03 29.42
C GLN A 96 6.24 8.21 29.87
N ILE A 97 6.00 9.20 30.74
CA ILE A 97 4.65 9.54 31.21
C ILE A 97 3.85 10.17 30.08
N ILE A 98 2.76 9.51 29.67
CA ILE A 98 1.87 9.97 28.60
C ILE A 98 0.61 10.64 29.15
N ALA A 99 0.09 10.19 30.29
CA ALA A 99 -1.09 10.75 30.92
C ALA A 99 -1.05 10.58 32.45
N VAL A 100 -1.82 11.41 33.15
CA VAL A 100 -2.01 11.29 34.60
C VAL A 100 -3.51 11.20 34.89
N ILE A 101 -3.91 10.13 35.60
CA ILE A 101 -5.29 9.86 36.03
C ILE A 101 -5.31 9.83 37.56
N PRO A 102 -5.62 10.95 38.23
CA PRO A 102 -5.62 11.03 39.68
C PRO A 102 -6.63 10.06 40.30
N GLN A 103 -6.20 9.35 41.33
CA GLN A 103 -7.04 8.46 42.13
C GLN A 103 -7.46 9.18 43.42
N GLU A 104 -8.62 9.85 43.40
CA GLU A 104 -9.09 10.69 44.52
C GLU A 104 -9.19 9.92 45.84
N GLU A 105 -9.61 8.66 45.79
CA GLU A 105 -9.74 7.80 46.98
C GLU A 105 -8.39 7.54 47.65
N LEU A 106 -7.35 7.28 46.85
CA LEU A 106 -5.99 7.10 47.37
C LEU A 106 -5.44 8.40 47.96
N ILE A 107 -5.72 9.55 47.32
CA ILE A 107 -5.29 10.86 47.85
C ILE A 107 -5.95 11.14 49.20
N ARG A 108 -7.27 10.86 49.34
CA ARG A 108 -7.98 11.01 50.62
C ARG A 108 -7.34 10.15 51.70
N ARG A 109 -7.11 8.87 51.42
CA ARG A 109 -6.54 7.92 52.38
C ARG A 109 -5.10 8.27 52.79
N ILE A 110 -4.29 8.74 51.85
CA ILE A 110 -2.95 9.26 52.13
C ILE A 110 -3.04 10.49 53.06
N ASN A 111 -3.97 11.41 52.82
CA ASN A 111 -4.14 12.60 53.65
C ASN A 111 -4.68 12.27 55.05
N GLU A 112 -5.60 11.32 55.16
CA GLU A 112 -6.14 10.84 56.44
C GLU A 112 -5.03 10.24 57.32
N LEU A 113 -4.24 9.33 56.77
CA LEU A 113 -3.11 8.71 57.50
C LEU A 113 -2.04 9.75 57.86
N LYS A 114 -1.76 10.69 56.96
CA LYS A 114 -0.80 11.77 57.21
C LYS A 114 -1.25 12.72 58.33
N ASN A 115 -2.56 12.89 58.53
CA ASN A 115 -3.14 13.75 59.55
C ASN A 115 -3.46 13.00 60.86
N SER A 116 -3.17 11.70 60.94
CA SER A 116 -3.31 10.88 62.15
C SER A 116 -2.30 11.31 63.23
N PRO A 117 -2.64 11.24 64.52
CA PRO A 117 -1.73 11.58 65.62
C PRO A 117 -0.47 10.71 65.70
N ASP A 118 -0.48 9.51 65.10
CA ASP A 118 0.69 8.66 64.91
C ASP A 118 0.71 8.15 63.45
N PRO A 119 1.38 8.85 62.53
CA PRO A 119 1.40 8.49 61.11
C PRO A 119 2.29 7.27 60.88
N ASP A 120 1.69 6.16 60.44
CA ASP A 120 2.43 5.00 59.97
C ASP A 120 3.07 5.28 58.60
N GLU A 121 4.34 5.68 58.63
CA GLU A 121 5.15 5.96 57.44
C GLU A 121 5.22 4.76 56.47
N GLY A 122 5.16 3.53 56.98
CA GLY A 122 5.16 2.32 56.16
C GLY A 122 3.89 2.20 55.31
N GLN A 123 2.72 2.45 55.93
CA GLN A 123 1.44 2.48 55.22
C GLN A 123 1.35 3.65 54.24
N ILE A 124 1.83 4.83 54.63
CA ILE A 124 1.84 6.01 53.75
C ILE A 124 2.72 5.75 52.52
N ALA A 125 3.90 5.17 52.70
CA ALA A 125 4.79 4.81 51.60
C ALA A 125 4.15 3.78 50.65
N ALA A 126 3.47 2.77 51.20
CA ALA A 126 2.76 1.76 50.41
C ALA A 126 1.63 2.39 49.57
N LEU A 127 0.80 3.25 50.16
CA LEU A 127 -0.27 3.95 49.45
C LEU A 127 0.25 4.93 48.39
N ARG A 128 1.37 5.61 48.65
CA ARG A 128 2.02 6.47 47.65
C ARG A 128 2.51 5.66 46.44
N SER A 129 3.13 4.51 46.68
CA SER A 129 3.57 3.63 45.59
C SER A 129 2.39 3.09 44.78
N GLU A 130 1.28 2.73 45.44
CA GLU A 130 0.04 2.35 44.75
C GLU A 130 -0.53 3.49 43.93
N TYR A 131 -0.55 4.71 44.49
CA TYR A 131 -1.00 5.90 43.77
C TYR A 131 -0.15 6.16 42.54
N GLU A 132 1.18 6.10 42.63
CA GLU A 132 2.06 6.29 41.48
C GLU A 132 1.82 5.24 40.39
N ARG A 133 1.68 3.97 40.77
CA ARG A 133 1.39 2.86 39.85
C ARG A 133 0.06 3.02 39.12
N LEU A 134 -0.99 3.44 39.82
CA LEU A 134 -2.35 3.53 39.25
C LEU A 134 -2.60 4.87 38.55
N SER A 135 -1.95 5.95 38.97
CA SER A 135 -2.20 7.30 38.45
C SER A 135 -1.30 7.70 37.29
N LEU A 136 -0.08 7.15 37.21
CA LEU A 136 0.86 7.48 36.14
C LEU A 136 0.70 6.49 34.99
N ILE A 137 0.18 6.98 33.87
CA ILE A 137 0.08 6.19 32.65
C ILE A 137 1.36 6.42 31.86
N VAL A 138 2.14 5.36 31.70
CA VAL A 138 3.44 5.39 30.99
C VAL A 138 3.35 4.64 29.66
N ALA A 139 4.20 5.01 28.71
CA ALA A 139 4.33 4.31 27.45
C ALA A 139 4.95 2.91 27.67
N PRO A 140 4.27 1.81 27.31
CA PRO A 140 4.81 0.46 27.45
C PRO A 140 5.92 0.15 26.41
N VAL A 141 5.98 0.91 25.32
CA VAL A 141 6.94 0.75 24.23
C VAL A 141 7.42 2.11 23.73
N SER A 142 8.64 2.16 23.18
CA SER A 142 9.12 3.32 22.43
C SER A 142 8.50 3.35 21.04
N GLY A 143 8.04 4.51 20.58
CA GLY A 143 7.21 4.56 19.39
C GLY A 143 6.61 5.92 19.04
N ILE A 144 5.74 5.93 18.02
CA ILE A 144 4.97 7.12 17.63
C ILE A 144 3.53 6.96 18.11
N VAL A 145 2.98 8.00 18.73
CA VAL A 145 1.58 8.04 19.18
C VAL A 145 0.67 8.19 17.97
N VAL A 146 -0.20 7.21 17.71
CA VAL A 146 -1.20 7.27 16.62
C VAL A 146 -2.43 8.04 17.06
N SER A 147 -2.88 7.78 18.28
CA SER A 147 -4.03 8.46 18.87
C SER A 147 -3.86 8.56 20.38
N ALA A 148 -4.41 9.64 20.95
CA ALA A 148 -4.44 9.88 22.38
C ALA A 148 -5.77 10.56 22.72
N ARG A 149 -6.37 10.18 23.84
CA ARG A 149 -7.59 10.80 24.40
C ARG A 149 -7.33 12.25 24.80
N ALA A 150 -8.37 13.08 24.83
CA ALA A 150 -8.21 14.45 25.32
C ALA A 150 -8.06 14.51 26.84
N ALA A 151 -7.44 15.58 27.33
CA ALA A 151 -7.50 15.89 28.75
C ALA A 151 -8.95 16.16 29.19
N ASN A 152 -9.26 15.86 30.45
CA ASN A 152 -10.59 15.93 31.07
C ASN A 152 -11.61 14.87 30.62
N GLU A 153 -11.26 13.96 29.72
CA GLU A 153 -12.10 12.79 29.43
C GLU A 153 -12.08 11.79 30.60
N THR A 154 -13.20 11.13 30.84
CA THR A 154 -13.30 10.02 31.80
C THR A 154 -13.11 8.72 31.06
N VAL A 155 -12.25 7.85 31.58
CA VAL A 155 -11.93 6.56 30.99
C VAL A 155 -12.07 5.45 32.01
N SER A 156 -12.49 4.27 31.55
CA SER A 156 -12.50 3.03 32.33
C SER A 156 -11.16 2.29 32.22
N SER A 157 -10.91 1.34 33.14
CA SER A 157 -9.76 0.41 33.07
C SER A 157 -9.83 -0.59 31.91
N SER A 158 -10.90 -0.54 31.11
CA SER A 158 -11.08 -1.32 29.88
C SER A 158 -10.88 -0.49 28.61
N GLU A 159 -10.77 0.83 28.73
CA GLU A 159 -10.73 1.74 27.60
C GLU A 159 -9.30 2.16 27.24
N VAL A 160 -9.06 2.34 25.94
CA VAL A 160 -7.74 2.76 25.45
C VAL A 160 -7.58 4.28 25.62
N VAL A 161 -6.49 4.65 26.29
CA VAL A 161 -6.11 6.05 26.55
C VAL A 161 -5.20 6.60 25.46
N ALA A 162 -4.30 5.76 24.94
CA ALA A 162 -3.44 6.09 23.80
C ALA A 162 -3.09 4.83 23.01
N THR A 163 -2.80 5.00 21.73
CA THR A 163 -2.32 3.94 20.84
C THR A 163 -0.94 4.32 20.34
N ILE A 164 0.06 3.47 20.58
CA ILE A 164 1.46 3.73 20.23
C ILE A 164 1.91 2.68 19.22
N VAL A 165 2.44 3.13 18.09
CA VAL A 165 3.16 2.28 17.16
C VAL A 165 4.55 2.04 17.68
N LYS A 166 4.90 0.79 17.98
CA LYS A 166 6.27 0.44 18.36
C LYS A 166 7.21 0.76 17.19
N LEU A 167 8.23 1.59 17.44
CA LEU A 167 9.26 1.91 16.47
C LEU A 167 10.62 1.56 17.08
N GLU A 168 11.34 0.61 16.49
CA GLU A 168 12.70 0.32 16.92
C GLU A 168 13.65 1.34 16.30
N LYS A 169 14.51 1.94 17.13
CA LYS A 169 15.37 3.09 16.79
C LYS A 169 16.34 2.83 15.62
N TYR A 170 16.48 1.58 15.19
CA TYR A 170 17.42 1.14 14.15
C TYR A 170 16.79 0.24 13.08
N ALA A 171 15.50 -0.02 13.14
CA ALA A 171 14.82 -0.88 12.19
C ALA A 171 13.78 -0.04 11.44
N ASP A 172 14.00 0.18 10.15
CA ASP A 172 13.06 0.89 9.27
C ASP A 172 11.92 -0.09 8.94
N ASP A 173 11.10 -0.37 9.96
CA ASP A 173 10.10 -1.44 9.99
C ASP A 173 8.80 -1.04 9.29
N LYS A 174 8.91 -0.27 8.20
CA LYS A 174 7.74 0.12 7.40
C LYS A 174 7.33 -1.04 6.53
N GLN A 175 6.18 -1.59 6.83
CA GLN A 175 5.47 -2.52 5.97
C GLN A 175 4.26 -1.83 5.36
N ILE A 176 3.66 -2.48 4.39
CA ILE A 176 2.37 -2.08 3.86
C ILE A 176 1.41 -3.19 4.17
N VAL A 177 0.30 -2.81 4.80
CA VAL A 177 -0.81 -3.71 5.06
C VAL A 177 -1.89 -3.40 4.04
N CYS A 178 -2.34 -4.42 3.34
CA CYS A 178 -3.51 -4.34 2.47
C CYS A 178 -4.45 -5.49 2.75
N TYR A 179 -5.72 -5.32 2.39
CA TYR A 179 -6.72 -6.37 2.46
C TYR A 179 -7.20 -6.71 1.07
N VAL A 180 -7.17 -7.99 0.75
CA VAL A 180 -7.59 -8.49 -0.57
C VAL A 180 -8.65 -9.56 -0.38
N PRO A 181 -9.64 -9.66 -1.29
CA PRO A 181 -10.63 -10.72 -1.25
C PRO A 181 -9.97 -12.11 -1.20
N VAL A 182 -10.58 -13.06 -0.48
CA VAL A 182 -10.08 -14.45 -0.38
C VAL A 182 -9.87 -15.09 -1.76
N SER A 183 -10.71 -14.76 -2.74
CA SER A 183 -10.60 -15.22 -4.13
C SER A 183 -9.28 -14.77 -4.78
N THR A 184 -8.91 -13.51 -4.58
CA THR A 184 -7.67 -12.89 -5.04
C THR A 184 -6.46 -13.46 -4.28
N ALA A 185 -6.57 -13.60 -2.96
CA ALA A 185 -5.50 -14.13 -2.11
C ALA A 185 -5.02 -15.52 -2.52
N ARG A 186 -5.90 -16.38 -3.05
CA ARG A 186 -5.55 -17.72 -3.55
C ARG A 186 -4.49 -17.69 -4.67
N LYS A 187 -4.47 -16.61 -5.45
CA LYS A 187 -3.50 -16.39 -6.53
C LYS A 187 -2.16 -15.84 -6.01
N LEU A 188 -2.15 -15.32 -4.78
CA LEU A 188 -0.97 -14.70 -4.19
C LEU A 188 -0.06 -15.75 -3.53
N ARG A 189 1.23 -15.44 -3.45
CA ARG A 189 2.26 -16.20 -2.75
C ARG A 189 3.22 -15.23 -2.07
N GLU A 190 3.79 -15.65 -0.94
CA GLU A 190 4.92 -14.95 -0.34
C GLU A 190 6.09 -14.88 -1.34
N GLY A 191 6.81 -13.76 -1.32
CA GLY A 191 7.89 -13.44 -2.25
C GLY A 191 7.46 -12.80 -3.57
N MET A 192 6.15 -12.73 -3.89
CA MET A 192 5.70 -12.02 -5.10
C MET A 192 6.09 -10.54 -5.06
N GLU A 193 6.52 -10.00 -6.21
CA GLU A 193 6.89 -8.60 -6.35
C GLU A 193 5.65 -7.71 -6.28
N VAL A 194 5.79 -6.61 -5.55
CA VAL A 194 4.74 -5.61 -5.38
C VAL A 194 5.32 -4.24 -5.74
N GLN A 195 4.65 -3.56 -6.66
CA GLN A 195 4.92 -2.16 -6.98
C GLN A 195 3.98 -1.29 -6.14
N VAL A 196 4.55 -0.35 -5.39
CA VAL A 196 3.78 0.48 -4.45
C VAL A 196 3.96 1.95 -4.80
N SER A 197 2.85 2.67 -4.98
CA SER A 197 2.86 4.12 -5.19
C SER A 197 1.99 4.84 -4.15
N PRO A 198 2.47 5.89 -3.47
CA PRO A 198 1.64 6.68 -2.57
C PRO A 198 0.51 7.37 -3.33
N ASP A 199 -0.66 7.49 -2.71
CA ASP A 199 -1.84 8.09 -3.38
C ASP A 199 -1.63 9.57 -3.75
N PHE A 200 -0.91 10.31 -2.91
CA PHE A 200 -0.58 11.72 -3.15
C PHE A 200 0.50 11.94 -4.22
N ALA A 201 1.20 10.87 -4.65
CA ALA A 201 2.33 10.93 -5.56
C ALA A 201 2.09 10.01 -6.77
N PRO A 202 1.55 10.55 -7.88
CA PRO A 202 1.23 9.77 -9.07
C PRO A 202 2.44 9.00 -9.60
N ARG A 203 2.23 7.71 -9.95
CA ARG A 203 3.31 6.82 -10.40
C ARG A 203 3.96 7.27 -11.71
N GLU A 204 3.22 7.99 -12.54
CA GLU A 204 3.68 8.50 -13.83
C GLU A 204 4.75 9.58 -13.66
N GLU A 205 4.72 10.29 -12.53
CA GLU A 205 5.68 11.35 -12.21
C GLU A 205 6.78 10.89 -11.25
N TYR A 206 6.39 10.19 -10.17
CA TYR A 206 7.29 9.83 -9.07
C TYR A 206 7.77 8.37 -9.11
N GLY A 207 7.23 7.55 -10.02
CA GLY A 207 7.51 6.13 -10.08
C GLY A 207 6.82 5.35 -8.96
N PHE A 208 7.43 4.24 -8.56
CA PHE A 208 6.92 3.34 -7.54
C PHE A 208 8.06 2.78 -6.70
N MET A 209 7.73 2.35 -5.49
CA MET A 209 8.61 1.62 -4.58
C MET A 209 8.54 0.13 -4.88
N TYR A 210 9.68 -0.55 -4.82
CA TYR A 210 9.74 -2.00 -4.94
C TYR A 210 9.49 -2.66 -3.59
N GLY A 211 8.61 -3.64 -3.53
CA GLY A 211 8.36 -4.45 -2.33
C GLY A 211 8.09 -5.91 -2.69
N HIS A 212 7.94 -6.73 -1.65
CA HIS A 212 7.59 -8.14 -1.79
C HIS A 212 6.59 -8.56 -0.72
N ILE A 213 5.71 -9.50 -1.06
CA ILE A 213 4.78 -10.09 -0.08
C ILE A 213 5.58 -10.86 0.96
N THR A 214 5.43 -10.51 2.24
CA THR A 214 6.07 -11.23 3.35
C THR A 214 5.13 -12.14 4.10
N SER A 215 3.82 -11.85 4.10
CA SER A 215 2.84 -12.72 4.76
C SER A 215 1.45 -12.55 4.15
N ILE A 216 0.70 -13.65 4.11
CA ILE A 216 -0.70 -13.70 3.68
C ILE A 216 -1.51 -14.36 4.80
N GLY A 217 -2.51 -13.65 5.32
CA GLY A 217 -3.42 -14.14 6.34
C GLY A 217 -4.21 -15.36 5.87
N SER A 218 -4.34 -16.36 6.73
CA SER A 218 -5.09 -17.60 6.44
C SER A 218 -6.59 -17.50 6.73
N TYR A 219 -7.01 -16.44 7.43
CA TYR A 219 -8.40 -16.23 7.86
C TYR A 219 -8.89 -14.86 7.43
N PRO A 220 -10.18 -14.74 7.06
CA PRO A 220 -10.76 -13.45 6.76
C PRO A 220 -10.75 -12.57 8.01
N VAL A 221 -10.41 -11.30 7.85
CA VAL A 221 -10.37 -10.33 8.93
C VAL A 221 -11.74 -9.70 9.14
N SER A 222 -12.10 -9.43 10.39
CA SER A 222 -13.27 -8.62 10.73
C SER A 222 -12.92 -7.13 10.78
N GLN A 223 -13.94 -6.26 10.73
CA GLN A 223 -13.73 -4.82 10.87
C GLN A 223 -13.10 -4.46 12.23
N SER A 224 -13.44 -5.20 13.29
CA SER A 224 -12.83 -5.07 14.62
C SER A 224 -11.34 -5.43 14.62
N ASP A 225 -10.93 -6.46 13.88
CA ASP A 225 -9.51 -6.86 13.80
C ASP A 225 -8.69 -5.79 13.08
N VAL A 226 -9.23 -5.22 12.00
CA VAL A 226 -8.58 -4.12 11.28
C VAL A 226 -8.50 -2.85 12.13
N LEU A 227 -9.55 -2.54 12.90
CA LEU A 227 -9.52 -1.42 13.82
C LEU A 227 -8.47 -1.64 14.92
N ALA A 228 -8.34 -2.85 15.44
CA ALA A 228 -7.31 -3.19 16.43
C ALA A 228 -5.90 -3.14 15.84
N ALA A 229 -5.72 -3.57 14.59
CA ALA A 229 -4.43 -3.56 13.91
C ALA A 229 -3.99 -2.14 13.51
N VAL A 230 -4.89 -1.35 12.93
CA VAL A 230 -4.55 -0.05 12.30
C VAL A 230 -4.84 1.14 13.22
N GLY A 231 -5.67 0.96 14.26
CA GLY A 231 -5.93 1.95 15.31
C GLY A 231 -6.87 3.11 14.94
N SER A 232 -7.41 3.15 13.71
CA SER A 232 -8.35 4.18 13.25
C SER A 232 -9.50 3.60 12.43
N MET A 233 -10.72 4.06 12.72
CA MET A 233 -11.94 3.65 12.01
C MET A 233 -11.93 4.10 10.54
N GLN A 234 -11.31 5.24 10.23
CA GLN A 234 -11.20 5.75 8.86
C GLN A 234 -10.37 4.81 7.99
N TYR A 235 -9.24 4.33 8.51
CA TYR A 235 -8.40 3.37 7.81
C TYR A 235 -9.13 2.04 7.59
N ALA A 236 -9.88 1.56 8.59
CA ALA A 236 -10.64 0.32 8.47
C ALA A 236 -11.68 0.39 7.33
N GLN A 237 -12.41 1.51 7.19
CA GLN A 237 -13.43 1.65 6.15
C GLN A 237 -12.85 1.76 4.74
N GLU A 238 -11.70 2.43 4.59
CA GLU A 238 -11.11 2.67 3.26
C GLU A 238 -10.30 1.47 2.75
N LEU A 239 -9.74 0.67 3.66
CA LEU A 239 -8.90 -0.47 3.32
C LEU A 239 -9.68 -1.77 3.16
N LEU A 240 -10.83 -1.95 3.83
CA LEU A 240 -11.60 -3.19 3.78
C LEU A 240 -12.50 -3.23 2.53
N PRO A 241 -12.28 -4.19 1.62
CA PRO A 241 -13.28 -4.51 0.61
C PRO A 241 -14.58 -4.97 1.29
N PRO A 242 -15.75 -4.79 0.65
CA PRO A 242 -17.02 -5.27 1.17
C PRO A 242 -17.13 -6.80 1.29
N GLU A 243 -16.18 -7.53 0.71
CA GLU A 243 -16.11 -9.00 0.73
C GLU A 243 -15.17 -9.53 1.82
N ASN A 244 -15.33 -10.81 2.18
CA ASN A 244 -14.40 -11.54 3.05
C ASN A 244 -12.97 -11.40 2.50
N SER A 245 -12.15 -10.66 3.24
CA SER A 245 -10.80 -10.28 2.83
C SER A 245 -9.78 -10.77 3.82
N VAL A 246 -8.59 -11.12 3.33
CA VAL A 246 -7.45 -11.50 4.16
C VAL A 246 -6.43 -10.38 4.18
N GLU A 247 -5.72 -10.27 5.29
CA GLU A 247 -4.59 -9.35 5.42
C GLU A 247 -3.41 -9.86 4.59
N VAL A 248 -2.78 -8.95 3.84
CA VAL A 248 -1.53 -9.21 3.12
C VAL A 248 -0.52 -8.16 3.57
N ARG A 249 0.66 -8.63 3.99
CA ARG A 249 1.78 -7.78 4.40
C ARG A 249 2.83 -7.75 3.31
N VAL A 250 3.27 -6.54 2.99
CA VAL A 250 4.29 -6.27 1.98
C VAL A 250 5.42 -5.50 2.63
N THR A 251 6.65 -5.96 2.45
CA THR A 251 7.84 -5.24 2.93
C THR A 251 8.49 -4.51 1.75
N LEU A 252 8.83 -3.24 1.99
CA LEU A 252 9.53 -2.43 1.00
C LEU A 252 11.01 -2.84 0.91
N THR A 253 11.56 -2.80 -0.29
CA THR A 253 12.95 -3.11 -0.55
C THR A 253 13.81 -1.94 -0.11
N ILE A 254 14.78 -2.20 0.76
CA ILE A 254 15.68 -1.18 1.28
C ILE A 254 16.75 -0.84 0.23
N ASP A 255 16.99 0.44 0.01
CA ASP A 255 18.11 0.96 -0.77
C ASP A 255 18.89 1.97 0.08
N PRO A 256 20.09 1.61 0.60
CA PRO A 256 20.91 2.52 1.39
C PRO A 256 21.34 3.79 0.64
N GLY A 257 21.29 3.80 -0.70
CA GLY A 257 21.63 4.96 -1.52
C GLY A 257 20.50 6.00 -1.65
N SER A 258 19.27 5.62 -1.32
CA SER A 258 18.09 6.48 -1.41
C SER A 258 17.94 7.36 -0.15
N GLN A 259 17.49 8.62 -0.31
CA GLN A 259 17.29 9.54 0.83
C GLN A 259 16.26 9.01 1.83
N ASN A 260 15.23 8.31 1.35
CA ASN A 260 14.21 7.68 2.19
C ASN A 260 14.47 6.18 2.47
N LYS A 261 15.69 5.69 2.18
CA LYS A 261 16.14 4.30 2.40
C LYS A 261 15.33 3.23 1.68
N ILE A 262 14.45 3.61 0.76
CA ILE A 262 13.60 2.69 0.00
C ILE A 262 14.06 2.70 -1.46
N LYS A 263 14.01 1.53 -2.10
CA LYS A 263 14.28 1.38 -3.53
C LYS A 263 13.10 1.89 -4.36
N TRP A 264 13.35 2.91 -5.17
CA TRP A 264 12.39 3.50 -6.10
C TRP A 264 12.72 3.19 -7.56
N SER A 265 11.72 3.21 -8.44
CA SER A 265 11.92 3.16 -9.88
C SER A 265 12.31 4.50 -10.51
N SER A 266 12.16 5.62 -9.76
CA SER A 266 12.51 6.97 -10.20
C SER A 266 13.18 7.76 -9.08
N LYS A 267 14.21 8.56 -9.43
CA LYS A 267 14.95 9.40 -8.48
C LYS A 267 14.09 10.45 -7.78
N LYS A 268 13.01 10.92 -8.43
CA LYS A 268 12.07 11.88 -7.81
C LYS A 268 11.36 11.31 -6.57
N GLY A 269 11.10 10.00 -6.58
CA GLY A 269 10.43 9.32 -5.46
C GLY A 269 11.31 9.20 -4.21
N GLU A 270 12.64 9.17 -4.38
CA GLU A 270 13.60 9.00 -3.28
C GLU A 270 13.56 10.16 -2.27
N SER A 271 13.18 11.37 -2.70
CA SER A 271 13.05 12.54 -1.82
C SER A 271 11.69 12.67 -1.12
N LEU A 272 10.75 11.76 -1.37
CA LEU A 272 9.42 11.83 -0.76
C LEU A 272 9.49 11.40 0.72
N ALA A 273 8.86 12.21 1.58
CA ALA A 273 8.65 11.89 2.99
C ALA A 273 7.46 10.92 3.13
N LEU A 274 7.74 9.68 3.53
CA LEU A 274 6.73 8.64 3.75
C LEU A 274 6.47 8.47 5.25
N SER A 275 5.26 8.84 5.65
CA SER A 275 4.77 8.71 7.02
C SER A 275 3.96 7.42 7.20
N ILE A 276 3.87 6.95 8.45
CA ILE A 276 2.90 5.90 8.81
C ILE A 276 1.50 6.47 8.58
N GLY A 277 0.60 5.64 8.06
CA GLY A 277 -0.77 6.04 7.73
C GLY A 277 -0.96 6.56 6.31
N THR A 278 0.12 6.67 5.51
CA THR A 278 0.01 7.03 4.09
C THR A 278 -0.68 5.92 3.30
N TYR A 279 -1.74 6.27 2.59
CA TYR A 279 -2.39 5.37 1.64
C TYR A 279 -1.53 5.15 0.39
N CYS A 280 -1.51 3.89 -0.05
CA CYS A 280 -0.75 3.44 -1.18
C CYS A 280 -1.62 2.60 -2.11
N ASN A 281 -1.36 2.74 -3.41
CA ASN A 281 -1.86 1.84 -4.42
C ASN A 281 -0.80 0.77 -4.67
N LEU A 282 -1.21 -0.50 -4.60
CA LEU A 282 -0.35 -1.66 -4.80
C LEU A 282 -0.70 -2.34 -6.12
N GLN A 283 0.32 -2.73 -6.87
CA GLN A 283 0.23 -3.63 -8.01
C GLN A 283 1.09 -4.85 -7.73
N ILE A 284 0.43 -5.98 -7.43
CA ILE A 284 1.09 -7.24 -7.15
C ILE A 284 1.27 -7.98 -8.48
N VAL A 285 2.51 -8.27 -8.86
CA VAL A 285 2.84 -8.98 -10.09
C VAL A 285 2.69 -10.48 -9.83
N THR A 286 1.62 -11.08 -10.37
CA THR A 286 1.28 -12.49 -10.07
C THR A 286 1.91 -13.46 -11.05
N ARG A 287 1.87 -13.13 -12.34
CA ARG A 287 2.47 -13.92 -13.44
C ARG A 287 2.85 -13.00 -14.59
N ASN A 288 3.86 -13.39 -15.35
CA ASN A 288 4.15 -12.79 -16.65
C ASN A 288 3.64 -13.73 -17.72
N TYR A 289 2.68 -13.28 -18.54
CA TYR A 289 2.23 -14.02 -19.71
C TYR A 289 2.99 -13.55 -20.94
N LYS A 290 3.26 -14.48 -21.86
CA LYS A 290 3.70 -14.09 -23.20
C LYS A 290 2.47 -13.67 -24.01
N PRO A 291 2.53 -12.60 -24.83
CA PRO A 291 1.35 -12.11 -25.54
C PRO A 291 0.62 -13.17 -26.38
N TYR A 292 1.32 -14.19 -26.90
CA TYR A 292 0.66 -15.27 -27.65
C TYR A 292 -0.27 -16.13 -26.78
N GLU A 293 -0.05 -16.23 -25.46
CA GLU A 293 -0.84 -17.06 -24.54
C GLU A 293 -2.22 -16.47 -24.23
N LEU A 294 -2.48 -15.22 -24.62
CA LEU A 294 -3.76 -14.53 -24.41
C LEU A 294 -4.69 -14.62 -25.63
N ILE A 295 -4.19 -15.07 -26.78
CA ILE A 295 -4.92 -15.08 -28.06
C ILE A 295 -5.47 -16.47 -28.39
N PHE A 296 -4.92 -17.53 -27.78
CA PHE A 296 -5.32 -18.94 -27.96
C PHE A 296 -5.81 -19.53 -26.65
#